data_AF-A0A2V4V4Q9-F1
#
_entry.id   AF-A0A2V4V4Q9-F1
#
_cell.length_a   1.000
_cell.length_b   1.000
_cell.length_c   1.000
_cell.angle_alpha   90.00
_cell.angle_beta   90.00
_cell.angle_gamma   90.00
#
_symmetry.space_group_name_H-M   'P 1'
#
loop_
_entity.id
_entity.type
_entity.pdbx_description
1 polymer ?
#
loop_
_entity_poly.entity_id
_entity_poly.type
_entity_poly.pdbx_seq_one_letter_code
_entity_poly.pdbx_strand_id
1 'polypeptide(L)'
;MNIKSKVEETVKEILDIHNPIDLDKDLKELGLDSMKCINLIVKIEDLFNITFNNQEFKISNFKTIGTINKLLSEKLETEAV
;
A
#
# COMPACT_ATOMS: atom_id res chain seq x y z
N MET A 1 0.55 13.56 -10.16
CA MET A 1 0.21 12.16 -9.84
C MET A 1 -0.24 12.13 -8.39
N ASN A 2 -1.37 11.51 -8.03
CA ASN A 2 -1.84 11.48 -6.65
C ASN A 2 -1.61 10.08 -6.05
N ILE A 3 -0.67 9.97 -5.09
CA ILE A 3 -0.25 8.70 -4.47
C ILE A 3 -1.48 7.90 -3.99
N LYS A 4 -2.43 8.60 -3.34
CA LYS A 4 -3.65 8.02 -2.77
C LYS A 4 -4.46 7.22 -3.80
N SER A 5 -4.69 7.79 -4.97
CA SER A 5 -5.48 7.15 -6.02
C SER A 5 -4.80 5.89 -6.56
N LYS A 6 -3.46 5.89 -6.65
CA LYS A 6 -2.72 4.75 -7.19
C LYS A 6 -2.64 3.58 -6.21
N VAL A 7 -2.48 3.86 -4.92
CA VAL A 7 -2.52 2.84 -3.87
C VAL A 7 -3.90 2.20 -3.83
N GLU A 8 -4.97 3.01 -3.86
CA GLU A 8 -6.34 2.49 -3.85
C GLU A 8 -6.62 1.58 -5.06
N GLU A 9 -6.21 1.99 -6.26
CA GLU A 9 -6.34 1.19 -7.48
C GLU A 9 -5.58 -0.15 -7.37
N THR A 10 -4.36 -0.12 -6.86
CA THR A 10 -3.53 -1.32 -6.68
C THR A 10 -4.14 -2.29 -5.67
N VAL A 11 -4.66 -1.77 -4.54
CA VAL A 11 -5.34 -2.58 -3.52
C VAL A 11 -6.62 -3.20 -4.09
N LYS A 12 -7.42 -2.43 -4.83
CA LYS A 12 -8.63 -2.91 -5.50
C LYS A 12 -8.32 -4.04 -6.49
N GLU A 13 -7.26 -3.90 -7.27
CA GLU A 13 -6.83 -4.93 -8.23
C GLU A 13 -6.40 -6.23 -7.53
N ILE A 14 -5.63 -6.14 -6.44
CA ILE A 14 -5.15 -7.33 -5.70
C ILE A 14 -6.28 -8.04 -4.95
N LEU A 15 -7.25 -7.28 -4.43
CA LEU A 15 -8.36 -7.82 -3.66
C LEU A 15 -9.61 -8.11 -4.51
N ASP A 16 -9.57 -7.82 -5.81
CA ASP A 16 -10.71 -7.94 -6.73
C ASP A 16 -11.95 -7.15 -6.25
N ILE A 17 -11.72 -5.91 -5.78
CA ILE A 17 -12.77 -5.04 -5.22
C ILE A 17 -13.13 -3.96 -6.23
N HIS A 18 -14.38 -3.98 -6.69
CA HIS A 18 -14.91 -2.97 -7.61
C HIS A 18 -15.59 -1.78 -6.91
N ASN A 19 -15.83 -1.89 -5.60
CA ASN A 19 -16.51 -0.86 -4.82
C ASN A 19 -15.51 0.12 -4.17
N PRO A 20 -15.94 1.33 -3.78
CA PRO A 20 -15.12 2.24 -2.98
C PRO A 20 -14.66 1.56 -1.68
N ILE A 21 -13.38 1.73 -1.34
CA ILE A 21 -12.80 1.23 -0.10
C ILE A 21 -12.60 2.42 0.84
N ASP A 22 -13.00 2.26 2.08
CA ASP A 22 -12.70 3.24 3.13
C ASP A 22 -11.21 3.17 3.48
N LEU A 23 -10.55 4.33 3.51
CA LEU A 23 -9.10 4.44 3.70
C LEU A 23 -8.65 3.97 5.09
N ASP A 24 -9.54 4.03 6.08
CA ASP A 24 -9.27 3.64 7.46
C ASP A 24 -9.71 2.19 7.75
N LYS A 25 -10.31 1.50 6.77
CA LYS A 25 -10.74 0.12 6.91
C LYS A 25 -9.54 -0.84 6.87
N ASP A 26 -9.60 -1.86 7.73
CA ASP A 26 -8.60 -2.93 7.75
C ASP A 26 -8.70 -3.78 6.48
N LEU A 27 -7.61 -3.78 5.70
CA LEU A 27 -7.52 -4.54 4.46
C LEU A 27 -7.58 -6.05 4.71
N LYS A 28 -7.23 -6.53 5.91
CA LYS A 28 -7.39 -7.95 6.26
C LYS A 28 -8.85 -8.37 6.27
N GLU A 29 -9.75 -7.48 6.72
CA GLU A 29 -11.20 -7.72 6.67
C GLU A 29 -11.73 -7.75 5.23
N LEU A 30 -10.99 -7.14 4.30
CA LEU A 30 -11.26 -7.16 2.87
C LEU A 30 -10.60 -8.35 2.15
N GLY A 31 -9.91 -9.24 2.87
CA GLY A 31 -9.27 -10.43 2.32
C GLY A 31 -7.80 -10.25 1.93
N LEU A 32 -7.12 -9.23 2.46
CA LEU A 32 -5.67 -9.09 2.38
C LEU A 32 -4.99 -10.10 3.32
N ASP A 33 -4.48 -11.18 2.76
CA ASP A 33 -3.65 -12.16 3.45
C ASP A 33 -2.15 -11.84 3.29
N SER A 34 -1.28 -12.61 3.95
CA SER A 34 0.17 -12.40 3.92
C SER A 34 0.75 -12.44 2.50
N MET A 35 0.25 -13.31 1.61
CA MET A 35 0.78 -13.41 0.24
C MET A 35 0.35 -12.21 -0.60
N LYS A 36 -0.93 -11.81 -0.52
CA LYS A 36 -1.41 -10.59 -1.19
C LYS A 36 -0.75 -9.33 -0.66
N CYS A 37 -0.45 -9.28 0.64
CA CYS A 37 0.31 -8.19 1.23
C CYS A 37 1.72 -8.09 0.63
N ILE A 38 2.43 -9.22 0.49
CA ILE A 38 3.75 -9.22 -0.16
C ILE A 38 3.64 -8.74 -1.61
N ASN A 39 2.64 -9.22 -2.36
CA ASN A 39 2.41 -8.78 -3.74
C ASN A 39 2.11 -7.28 -3.84
N LEU A 40 1.31 -6.76 -2.90
CA LEU A 40 1.01 -5.33 -2.80
C LEU A 40 2.27 -4.50 -2.58
N ILE A 41 3.14 -4.95 -1.66
CA ILE A 41 4.40 -4.27 -1.37
C ILE A 41 5.28 -4.21 -2.62
N VAL A 42 5.49 -5.36 -3.27
CA VAL A 42 6.34 -5.45 -4.48
C VAL A 42 5.78 -4.58 -5.62
N LYS A 43 4.46 -4.58 -5.84
CA LYS A 43 3.83 -3.70 -6.84
C LYS A 43 4.01 -2.23 -6.52
N ILE A 44 3.89 -1.85 -5.25
CA ILE A 44 4.11 -0.47 -4.81
C ILE A 44 5.57 -0.06 -5.03
N GLU A 45 6.53 -0.91 -4.67
CA GLU A 45 7.96 -0.67 -4.91
C GLU A 45 8.24 -0.40 -6.39
N ASP A 46 7.71 -1.24 -7.29
CA ASP A 46 7.84 -1.08 -8.73
C ASP A 46 7.15 0.20 -9.26
N LEU A 47 5.92 0.47 -8.80
CA LEU A 47 5.13 1.64 -9.24
C LEU A 47 5.76 2.98 -8.88
N PHE A 48 6.38 3.06 -7.70
CA PHE A 48 6.98 4.29 -7.18
C PHE A 48 8.50 4.30 -7.30
N ASN A 49 9.10 3.22 -7.80
CA ASN A 49 10.54 3.01 -7.90
C ASN A 49 11.26 3.23 -6.56
N ILE A 50 10.71 2.64 -5.50
CA ILE A 50 11.20 2.71 -4.11
C ILE A 50 11.59 1.32 -3.61
N THR A 51 12.28 1.25 -2.48
CA THR A 51 12.55 -0.04 -1.79
C THR A 51 12.28 0.09 -0.30
N PHE A 52 11.39 -0.74 0.23
CA PHE A 52 11.12 -0.82 1.65
C PHE A 52 12.21 -1.66 2.34
N ASN A 53 12.78 -1.11 3.41
CA ASN A 53 13.72 -1.87 4.22
C ASN A 53 12.97 -2.87 5.14
N ASN A 54 13.72 -3.79 5.77
CA ASN A 54 13.15 -4.80 6.67
C ASN A 54 12.32 -4.23 7.84
N GLN A 55 12.49 -2.96 8.22
CA GLN A 55 11.72 -2.32 9.28
C GLN A 55 10.39 -1.74 8.78
N GLU A 56 10.35 -1.30 7.52
CA GLU A 56 9.17 -0.80 6.82
C GLU A 56 8.33 -1.93 6.23
N PHE A 57 8.98 -3.05 5.86
CA PHE A 57 8.38 -4.32 5.43
C PHE A 57 7.69 -5.04 6.60
N LYS A 58 6.70 -4.40 7.20
CA LYS A 58 5.87 -5.00 8.24
C LYS A 58 4.43 -4.97 7.78
N ILE A 59 3.76 -6.13 7.83
CA ILE A 59 2.35 -6.28 7.50
C ILE A 59 1.47 -5.28 8.28
N SER A 60 1.89 -4.88 9.49
CA SER A 60 1.20 -3.84 10.27
C SER A 60 1.15 -2.47 9.60
N ASN A 61 2.14 -2.12 8.78
CA ASN A 61 2.17 -0.86 8.02
C ASN A 61 1.24 -0.90 6.80
N PHE A 62 0.89 -2.10 6.34
CA PHE A 62 -0.02 -2.36 5.21
C PHE A 62 -1.42 -2.75 5.68
N LYS A 63 -1.80 -2.32 6.90
CA LYS A 63 -3.11 -2.64 7.50
C LYS A 63 -4.24 -1.87 6.85
N THR A 64 -4.05 -0.59 6.53
CA THR A 64 -5.09 0.26 5.89
C THR A 64 -4.49 1.05 4.74
N ILE A 65 -5.33 1.52 3.82
CA ILE A 65 -4.86 2.38 2.70
C ILE A 65 -4.27 3.69 3.27
N GLY A 66 -4.83 4.20 4.38
CA GLY A 66 -4.32 5.37 5.09
C GLY A 66 -2.88 5.19 5.58
N THR A 67 -2.55 4.05 6.21
CA THR A 67 -1.18 3.80 6.69
C THR A 67 -0.19 3.64 5.54
N ILE A 68 -0.59 2.99 4.45
CA ILE A 68 0.24 2.82 3.25
C ILE A 68 0.52 4.18 2.61
N ASN A 69 -0.51 5.01 2.44
CA ASN A 69 -0.35 6.35 1.88
C ASN A 69 0.61 7.21 2.71
N LYS A 70 0.48 7.16 4.05
CA LYS A 70 1.38 7.89 4.93
C LYS A 70 2.82 7.41 4.78
N LEU A 71 3.04 6.10 4.82
CA LEU A 71 4.36 5.50 4.64
C LEU A 71 4.99 5.91 3.31
N LEU A 72 4.21 5.90 2.23
CA LEU A 72 4.67 6.30 0.90
C LEU A 72 5.00 7.79 0.79
N SER A 73 4.17 8.65 1.37
CA SER A 73 4.48 10.09 1.43
C SER A 73 5.81 10.33 2.14
N GLU A 74 6.00 9.74 3.33
CA GLU A 74 7.24 9.88 4.12
C GLU A 74 8.46 9.33 3.36
N LYS A 75 8.29 8.21 2.65
CA LYS A 75 9.34 7.57 1.85
C LYS A 75 9.77 8.45 0.68
N LEU A 76 8.80 8.91 -0.11
CA LEU A 76 9.03 9.72 -1.31
C LEU A 76 9.59 11.10 -0.98
N GLU A 77 9.22 11.68 0.17
CA GLU A 77 9.84 12.91 0.67
C GLU A 77 11.30 12.71 1.07
N THR A 78 11.65 11.53 1.60
CA THR A 78 13.03 11.22 2.01
C THR A 78 13.94 10.91 0.81
N GLU A 79 13.43 10.23 -0.22
CA GLU A 79 14.21 9.87 -1.43
C GLU A 79 14.27 11.00 -2.48
N ALA A 80 13.52 12.09 -2.30
CA ALA A 80 13.56 13.26 -3.18
C ALA A 80 14.70 14.25 -2.87
N VAL A 81 15.65 13.89 -2.00
CA VAL A 81 16.78 14.72 -1.54
C VAL A 81 18.09 14.31 -2.20
#